data_AF-A7UGA7-F1
#
_entry.id   AF-A7UGA7-F1
#
_cell.length_a   1.000
_cell.length_b   1.000
_cell.length_c   1.000
_cell.angle_alpha   90.00
_cell.angle_beta   90.00
_cell.angle_gamma   90.00
#
_symmetry.space_group_name_H-M   'P 1'
#
loop_
_entity.id
_entity.type
_entity.pdbx_description
1 polymer ?
#
loop_
_entity_poly.entity_id
_entity_poly.type
_entity_poly.pdbx_seq_one_letter_code
_entity_poly.pdbx_strand_id
1 'polypeptide(L)'
;LAAFFGQTSHETTGGWATAPDGPYAWGYCFIRERNQDVYCSPNQQWPCAAGQKYYGRGPIQLTHNYNYGPAGRALNLNLLGNPDLVATDPVVAFKTAIWFWMTPQGNKP
;
A
#
# COMPACT_ATOMS: atom_id res chain seq x y z
N LEU A 1 -10.86 4.82 -13.92
CA LEU A 1 -10.51 5.77 -12.84
C LEU A 1 -11.41 5.61 -11.61
N ALA A 2 -12.74 5.70 -11.72
CA ALA A 2 -13.65 5.59 -10.57
C ALA A 2 -13.43 4.32 -9.73
N ALA A 3 -13.27 3.14 -10.35
CA ALA A 3 -13.03 1.89 -9.62
C ALA A 3 -11.73 1.91 -8.79
N PHE A 4 -10.64 2.41 -9.38
CA PHE A 4 -9.36 2.57 -8.69
C PHE A 4 -9.53 3.47 -7.47
N PHE A 5 -10.08 4.67 -7.66
CA PHE A 5 -10.28 5.62 -6.57
C PHE A 5 -11.28 5.14 -5.52
N GLY A 6 -12.32 4.39 -5.90
CA GLY A 6 -13.27 3.81 -4.96
C GLY A 6 -12.60 2.78 -4.05
N GLN A 7 -11.81 1.87 -4.62
CA GLN A 7 -11.08 0.86 -3.86
C GLN A 7 -10.03 1.49 -2.94
N THR A 8 -9.16 2.34 -3.47
CA THR A 8 -8.12 2.99 -2.65
C THR A 8 -8.70 3.94 -1.60
N SER A 9 -9.86 4.54 -1.87
CA SER A 9 -10.60 5.32 -0.85
C SER A 9 -11.08 4.43 0.30
N HIS A 10 -11.57 3.22 0.01
CA HIS A 10 -11.96 2.26 1.04
C HIS A 10 -10.77 1.86 1.92
N GLU A 11 -9.64 1.50 1.32
CA GLU A 11 -8.40 1.11 2.02
C GLU A 11 -7.88 2.19 2.97
N THR A 12 -8.22 3.46 2.72
CA THR A 12 -7.69 4.62 3.44
C THR A 12 -8.76 5.46 4.12
N THR A 13 -9.97 4.92 4.25
CA THR A 13 -11.14 5.70 4.68
C THR A 13 -11.05 6.16 6.14
N GLY A 14 -11.42 7.41 6.35
CA GLY A 14 -11.73 7.99 7.65
C GLY A 14 -13.22 8.08 7.95
N GLY A 15 -14.08 7.61 7.03
CA GLY A 15 -15.52 7.81 7.09
C GLY A 15 -16.20 7.10 8.25
N TRP A 16 -17.23 7.75 8.80
CA TRP A 16 -18.15 7.19 9.78
C TRP A 16 -19.60 7.51 9.38
N ALA A 17 -20.59 6.91 10.05
CA ALA A 17 -21.99 6.95 9.64
C ALA A 17 -22.57 8.38 9.50
N THR A 18 -22.09 9.34 10.29
CA THR A 18 -22.56 10.74 10.34
C THR A 18 -21.49 11.73 9.91
N ALA A 19 -20.51 11.30 9.12
CA ALA A 19 -19.45 12.18 8.64
C ALA A 19 -20.03 13.31 7.77
N PRO A 20 -19.49 14.54 7.85
CA PRO A 20 -19.80 15.60 6.90
C PRO A 20 -19.67 15.09 5.47
N ASP A 21 -20.68 15.38 4.63
CA ASP A 21 -20.78 14.91 3.24
C ASP A 21 -20.89 13.38 3.05
N GLY A 22 -21.13 12.63 4.14
CA GLY A 22 -21.31 11.19 4.16
C GLY A 22 -20.00 10.39 4.21
N PRO A 23 -20.04 9.08 4.54
CA PRO A 23 -18.84 8.27 4.77
C PRO A 23 -17.94 8.11 3.53
N TYR A 24 -18.48 8.31 2.33
CA TYR A 24 -17.75 8.11 1.06
C TYR A 24 -16.96 9.35 0.61
N ALA A 25 -17.12 10.50 1.27
CA ALA A 25 -16.30 11.68 1.04
C ALA A 25 -14.94 11.64 1.77
N TRP A 26 -14.70 10.58 2.57
CA TRP A 26 -13.57 10.47 3.50
C TRP A 26 -12.50 9.45 3.07
N GLY A 27 -12.41 9.16 1.77
CA GLY A 27 -11.28 8.41 1.21
C GLY A 27 -9.97 9.16 1.39
N TYR A 28 -8.84 8.44 1.34
CA TYR A 28 -7.50 9.02 1.44
C TYR A 28 -7.20 9.74 2.76
N CYS A 29 -7.92 9.41 3.84
CA CYS A 29 -7.71 10.00 5.16
C CYS A 29 -6.46 9.45 5.88
N PHE A 30 -6.15 8.16 5.68
CA PHE A 30 -4.99 7.51 6.29
C PHE A 30 -3.95 7.10 5.26
N ILE A 31 -2.67 7.21 5.62
CA ILE A 31 -1.54 6.83 4.77
C ILE A 31 -0.79 5.58 5.27
N ARG A 32 -0.86 5.31 6.58
CA ARG A 32 -0.29 4.13 7.23
C ARG A 32 -1.40 3.34 7.90
N GLU A 33 -1.27 2.02 7.89
CA GLU A 33 -2.08 1.12 8.68
C GLU A 33 -2.08 1.55 10.17
N ARG A 34 -3.23 1.40 10.84
CA ARG A 34 -3.35 1.73 12.27
C ARG A 34 -2.55 0.78 13.14
N ASN A 35 -2.65 -0.52 12.88
CA ASN A 35 -1.95 -1.57 13.62
C ASN A 35 -0.70 -2.00 12.86
N GLN A 36 0.41 -1.29 13.07
CA GLN A 36 1.65 -1.44 12.31
C GLN A 36 2.47 -2.70 12.68
N ASP A 37 1.92 -3.88 12.39
CA ASP A 37 2.60 -5.17 12.57
C ASP A 37 3.76 -5.34 11.57
N VAL A 38 4.55 -6.40 11.72
CA VAL A 38 5.80 -6.61 10.99
C VAL A 38 5.55 -7.00 9.54
N TYR A 39 4.52 -7.82 9.27
CA TYR A 39 4.18 -8.33 7.94
C TYR A 39 5.40 -8.88 7.16
N CYS A 40 6.29 -9.54 7.88
CA CYS A 40 7.44 -10.22 7.29
C CYS A 40 7.12 -11.72 7.15
N SER A 41 7.05 -12.20 5.92
CA SER A 41 6.90 -13.63 5.62
C SER A 41 8.23 -14.19 5.07
N PRO A 42 8.64 -15.41 5.47
CA PRO A 42 9.83 -16.05 4.91
C PRO A 42 9.77 -16.11 3.38
N ASN A 43 10.73 -15.46 2.72
CA ASN A 43 10.82 -15.43 1.27
C ASN A 43 12.28 -15.25 0.86
N GLN A 44 12.82 -16.18 0.06
CA GLN A 44 14.23 -16.14 -0.36
C GLN A 44 14.51 -15.02 -1.37
N GLN A 45 13.54 -14.69 -2.23
CA GLN A 45 13.68 -13.65 -3.23
C GLN A 45 13.48 -12.25 -2.64
N TRP A 46 12.61 -12.14 -1.63
CA TRP A 46 12.23 -10.89 -0.97
C TRP A 46 12.47 -10.97 0.53
N PRO A 47 13.73 -11.13 0.98
CA PRO A 47 14.03 -11.25 2.40
C PRO A 47 13.66 -9.96 3.13
N CYS A 48 13.18 -10.09 4.36
CA CYS A 48 12.87 -8.93 5.18
C CYS A 48 14.16 -8.20 5.56
N ALA A 49 14.22 -6.90 5.32
CA ALA A 49 15.31 -6.06 5.75
C ALA A 49 15.27 -5.89 7.28
N ALA A 50 16.44 -5.91 7.92
CA ALA A 50 16.55 -5.77 9.37
C ALA A 50 15.91 -4.46 9.85
N GLY A 51 15.09 -4.55 10.89
CA GLY A 51 14.39 -3.39 11.49
C GLY A 51 13.23 -2.85 10.66
N GLN A 52 12.95 -3.40 9.47
CA GLN A 52 11.85 -2.94 8.64
C GLN A 52 10.54 -3.69 8.92
N LYS A 53 9.43 -2.97 8.72
CA LYS A 53 8.07 -3.51 8.80
C LYS A 53 7.31 -3.21 7.51
N TYR A 54 6.50 -4.17 7.08
CA TYR A 54 5.78 -4.13 5.81
C TYR A 54 4.26 -4.03 5.99
N TYR A 55 3.82 -3.32 7.04
CA TYR A 55 2.41 -2.95 7.23
C TYR A 55 1.87 -2.10 6.08
N GLY A 56 0.54 -1.94 6.03
CA GLY A 56 -0.16 -1.20 4.99
C GLY A 56 0.32 0.24 4.83
N ARG A 57 0.75 0.61 3.62
CA ARG A 57 1.07 2.01 3.27
C ARG A 57 0.48 2.41 1.94
N GLY A 58 0.19 3.70 1.80
CA GLY A 58 -0.26 4.28 0.54
C GLY A 58 -1.73 3.96 0.22
N PRO A 59 -2.19 4.39 -0.97
CA PRO A 59 -3.59 4.29 -1.37
C PRO A 59 -4.14 2.86 -1.43
N ILE A 60 -3.31 1.87 -1.76
CA ILE A 60 -3.73 0.46 -1.84
C ILE A 60 -3.40 -0.33 -0.56
N GLN A 61 -2.92 0.36 0.49
CA GLN A 61 -2.41 -0.27 1.72
C GLN A 61 -1.47 -1.45 1.41
N LEU A 62 -0.43 -1.19 0.60
CA LEU A 62 0.56 -2.19 0.20
C LEU A 62 1.15 -2.84 1.46
N THR A 63 1.04 -4.16 1.56
CA THR A 63 1.37 -4.94 2.77
C THR A 63 2.19 -6.17 2.41
N HIS A 64 3.07 -6.62 3.31
CA HIS A 64 4.04 -7.71 3.17
C HIS A 64 5.28 -7.47 2.29
N ASN A 65 6.43 -7.98 2.77
CA ASN A 65 7.72 -7.95 2.08
C ASN A 65 7.66 -8.48 0.64
N TYR A 66 6.89 -9.54 0.39
CA TYR A 66 6.74 -10.11 -0.94
C TYR A 66 5.89 -9.27 -1.90
N ASN A 67 5.26 -8.18 -1.44
CA ASN A 67 4.64 -7.16 -2.29
C ASN A 67 5.53 -5.92 -2.43
N TYR A 68 6.16 -5.46 -1.35
CA TYR A 68 7.11 -4.33 -1.40
C TYR A 68 8.33 -4.64 -2.30
N GLY A 69 8.82 -5.87 -2.29
CA GLY A 69 9.93 -6.30 -3.14
C GLY A 69 9.65 -6.15 -4.64
N PRO A 70 8.64 -6.83 -5.20
CA PRO A 70 8.24 -6.70 -6.59
C PRO A 70 7.87 -5.26 -6.99
N ALA A 71 7.12 -4.54 -6.14
CA ALA A 71 6.78 -3.14 -6.39
C ALA A 71 8.03 -2.27 -6.50
N GLY A 72 8.98 -2.42 -5.57
CA GLY A 72 10.24 -1.71 -5.60
C GLY A 72 11.05 -2.01 -6.86
N ARG A 73 11.13 -3.29 -7.26
CA ARG A 73 11.80 -3.70 -8.50
C ARG A 73 11.15 -3.04 -9.72
N ALA A 74 9.83 -3.07 -9.85
CA ALA A 74 9.11 -2.49 -10.98
C ALA A 74 9.27 -0.97 -11.08
N LEU A 75 9.38 -0.29 -9.93
CA LEU A 75 9.52 1.17 -9.85
C LEU A 75 10.98 1.64 -9.81
N ASN A 76 11.95 0.72 -9.83
CA ASN A 76 13.37 0.98 -9.63
C ASN A 76 13.66 1.74 -8.31
N LEU A 77 13.04 1.28 -7.21
CA LEU A 77 13.15 1.82 -5.86
C LEU A 77 13.46 0.71 -4.85
N ASN A 78 14.28 1.00 -3.83
CA ASN A 78 14.55 0.04 -2.76
C ASN A 78 13.42 0.04 -1.71
N LEU A 79 12.22 -0.38 -2.08
CA LEU A 79 11.07 -0.44 -1.17
C LEU A 79 11.15 -1.60 -0.16
N LEU A 80 12.00 -2.60 -0.40
CA LEU A 80 12.25 -3.68 0.56
C LEU A 80 13.11 -3.20 1.74
N GLY A 81 14.13 -2.38 1.47
CA GLY A 81 15.00 -1.78 2.49
C GLY A 81 14.51 -0.43 3.04
N ASN A 82 13.66 0.29 2.29
CA ASN A 82 13.06 1.55 2.70
C ASN A 82 11.55 1.58 2.37
N PRO A 83 10.73 0.75 3.06
CA PRO A 83 9.29 0.67 2.81
C PRO A 83 8.54 1.97 3.16
N ASP A 84 9.11 2.83 4.02
CA ASP A 84 8.45 4.07 4.45
C ASP A 84 8.39 5.14 3.35
N LEU A 85 9.12 4.96 2.23
CA LEU A 85 8.94 5.78 1.03
C LEU A 85 7.49 5.77 0.54
N VAL A 86 6.78 4.65 0.68
CA VAL A 86 5.37 4.52 0.28
C VAL A 86 4.43 5.42 1.12
N ALA A 87 4.87 5.85 2.31
CA ALA A 87 4.11 6.74 3.19
C ALA A 87 4.68 8.15 3.32
N THR A 88 5.85 8.44 2.72
CA THR A 88 6.54 9.74 2.83
C THR A 88 6.69 10.45 1.49
N ASP A 89 6.62 9.73 0.36
CA ASP A 89 6.59 10.31 -0.98
C ASP A 89 5.23 10.00 -1.65
N PRO A 90 4.40 11.03 -1.93
CA PRO A 90 3.07 10.83 -2.52
C PRO A 90 3.13 10.25 -3.94
N VAL A 91 4.17 10.56 -4.73
CA VAL A 91 4.34 10.00 -6.07
C VAL A 91 4.65 8.50 -5.96
N VAL A 92 5.50 8.10 -5.02
CA VAL A 92 5.76 6.68 -4.74
C VAL A 92 4.51 5.99 -4.24
N ALA A 93 3.73 6.61 -3.35
CA ALA A 93 2.48 6.06 -2.82
C ALA A 93 1.48 5.73 -3.95
N PHE A 94 1.25 6.67 -4.88
CA PHE A 94 0.37 6.42 -6.01
C PHE A 94 0.98 5.43 -7.02
N LYS A 95 2.29 5.46 -7.26
CA LYS A 95 2.95 4.49 -8.13
C LYS A 95 2.81 3.06 -7.63
N THR A 96 2.92 2.81 -6.33
CA THR A 96 2.73 1.45 -5.78
C THR A 96 1.27 1.00 -5.89
N ALA A 97 0.31 1.90 -5.67
CA ALA A 97 -1.11 1.59 -5.86
C ALA A 97 -1.45 1.26 -7.32
N ILE A 98 -0.95 2.06 -8.27
CA ILE A 98 -1.14 1.81 -9.70
C ILE A 98 -0.41 0.53 -10.13
N TRP A 99 0.80 0.30 -9.63
CA TRP A 99 1.53 -0.95 -9.87
C TRP A 99 0.69 -2.16 -9.46
N PHE A 100 0.12 -2.16 -8.24
CA PHE A 100 -0.72 -3.25 -7.78
C PHE A 100 -1.95 -3.43 -8.67
N TRP A 101 -2.60 -2.33 -9.06
CA TRP A 101 -3.78 -2.35 -9.93
C TRP A 101 -3.49 -2.89 -11.35
N MET A 102 -2.27 -2.70 -11.84
CA MET A 102 -1.88 -3.02 -13.22
C MET A 102 -1.05 -4.30 -13.35
N THR A 103 -0.79 -5.01 -12.26
CA THR A 103 0.10 -6.18 -12.23
C THR A 103 -0.67 -7.45 -11.89
N PRO A 104 -0.89 -8.36 -12.85
CA PRO A 104 -1.44 -9.68 -12.58
C PRO A 104 -0.56 -10.44 -11.58
N GLN A 105 -1.18 -11.19 -10.67
CA GLN A 105 -0.45 -12.01 -9.70
C GLN A 105 -1.06 -13.40 -9.58
N GLY A 106 -0.31 -14.41 -10.01
CA GLY A 106 -0.74 -15.81 -9.98
C GLY A 106 -1.99 -16.01 -10.84
N ASN A 107 -3.08 -16.45 -10.22
CA ASN A 107 -4.37 -16.65 -10.89
C ASN A 107 -5.28 -15.41 -10.88
N LYS A 108 -4.82 -14.27 -10.34
CA LYS A 108 -5.54 -13.00 -10.35
C LYS A 108 -5.07 -12.17 -11.55
N PRO A 109 -6.00 -11.78 -12.46
CA PRO A 109 -5.67 -10.98 -13.63
C PRO A 109 -5.21 -9.57 -13.26
#